data_AF-A0A0N4XN09-F1
#
_entry.id   AF-A0A0N4XN09-F1
#
_cell.length_a   1.000
_cell.length_b   1.000
_cell.length_c   1.000
_cell.angle_alpha   90.00
_cell.angle_beta   90.00
_cell.angle_gamma   90.00
#
_symmetry.space_group_name_H-M   'P 1'
#
loop_
_entity.id
_entity.type
_entity.pdbx_description
1 polymer ?
#
loop_
_entity_poly.entity_id
_entity_poly.type
_entity_poly.pdbx_seq_one_letter_code
_entity_poly.pdbx_strand_id
1 'polypeptide(L)'
;MNFHFQDDYFNSYNVIDHLKVDKRFGTEEHFKELIDAAHNRDMYVVMDMPVSSVSTQHPWFRDGDAEVFITASEGQAAFGQPNYYQFLSDNTTKYLGYPTAANPVLNWSNEKVKSTVHDAIKKFLLLGVDGFHIDHVSQLAVDERGQPDVGGFSLI
;
A
#
# COMPACT_ATOMS: atom_id res chain seq x y z
N MET A 1 -8.74 -0.01 29.36
CA MET A 1 -7.50 -0.82 29.33
C MET A 1 -7.33 -1.28 27.89
N ASN A 2 -6.45 -0.62 27.13
CA ASN A 2 -6.29 -0.91 25.70
C ASN A 2 -5.25 -2.01 25.54
N PHE A 3 -5.70 -3.22 25.29
CA PHE A 3 -4.82 -4.31 24.88
C PHE A 3 -4.40 -4.05 23.43
N HIS A 4 -3.13 -3.68 23.21
CA HIS A 4 -2.52 -3.72 21.88
C HIS A 4 -2.23 -5.19 21.56
N PHE A 5 -3.18 -5.87 20.93
CA PHE A 5 -2.88 -7.11 20.24
C PHE A 5 -2.15 -6.74 18.95
N GLN A 6 -0.84 -7.00 18.90
CA GLN A 6 -0.15 -7.07 17.62
C GLN A 6 -0.67 -8.35 16.96
N ASP A 7 -1.35 -8.23 15.83
CA ASP A 7 -1.88 -9.39 15.12
C ASP A 7 -0.73 -10.35 14.78
N ASP A 8 -0.76 -11.55 15.35
CA ASP A 8 0.29 -12.57 15.14
C ASP A 8 0.27 -13.10 13.70
N TYR A 9 -0.80 -12.82 12.93
CA TYR A 9 -0.91 -13.21 11.53
C TYR A 9 -0.23 -12.19 10.61
N PHE A 10 0.80 -12.64 9.87
CA PHE A 10 1.37 -11.84 8.79
C PHE A 10 0.45 -11.89 7.56
N ASN A 11 0.04 -10.72 7.08
CA ASN A 11 -0.60 -10.54 5.80
C ASN A 11 0.23 -9.54 5.00
N SER A 12 0.80 -9.98 3.88
CA SER A 12 1.66 -9.16 3.01
C SER A 12 0.95 -7.90 2.49
N TYR A 13 -0.38 -7.90 2.44
CA TYR A 13 -1.18 -6.76 1.98
C TYR A 13 -1.50 -5.72 3.08
N ASN A 14 -1.16 -6.00 4.34
CA ASN A 14 -1.38 -5.09 5.47
C ASN A 14 -0.17 -4.18 5.70
N VAL A 15 0.25 -3.46 4.66
CA VAL A 15 1.40 -2.55 4.73
C VAL A 15 1.09 -1.36 5.65
N ILE A 16 2.02 -1.07 6.56
CA ILE A 16 1.98 0.11 7.44
C ILE A 16 3.17 1.05 7.25
N ASP A 17 4.23 0.59 6.57
CA ASP A 17 5.44 1.36 6.25
C ASP A 17 6.18 0.68 5.07
N HIS A 18 6.15 1.28 3.89
CA HIS A 18 6.84 0.74 2.70
C HIS A 18 8.37 0.82 2.79
N LEU A 19 8.93 1.59 3.73
CA LEU A 19 10.37 1.85 3.80
C LEU A 19 11.11 0.90 4.74
N LYS A 20 10.42 -0.02 5.44
CA LYS A 20 11.04 -0.84 6.49
C LYS A 20 10.80 -2.32 6.30
N VAL A 21 11.79 -3.10 6.72
CA VAL A 21 11.62 -4.54 6.96
C VAL A 21 10.83 -4.72 8.25
N ASP A 22 9.79 -5.57 8.21
CA ASP A 22 9.03 -5.91 9.40
C ASP A 22 9.94 -6.61 10.41
N LYS A 23 9.93 -6.12 11.66
CA LYS A 23 10.77 -6.66 12.75
C LYS A 23 10.59 -8.16 12.98
N ARG A 24 9.45 -8.75 12.57
CA ARG A 24 9.20 -10.20 12.64
C ARG A 24 10.16 -11.01 11.77
N PHE A 25 10.67 -10.40 10.70
CA PHE A 25 11.61 -11.02 9.77
C PHE A 25 13.07 -10.63 10.04
N GLY A 26 13.33 -9.80 11.06
CA GLY A 26 14.66 -9.37 11.46
C GLY A 26 14.94 -7.91 11.13
N THR A 27 16.21 -7.62 10.84
CA THR A 27 16.69 -6.27 10.53
C THR A 27 17.04 -6.14 9.05
N GLU A 28 17.37 -4.93 8.61
CA GLU A 28 17.83 -4.69 7.24
C GLU A 28 19.17 -5.40 6.96
N GLU A 29 20.02 -5.55 7.97
CA GLU A 29 21.26 -6.30 7.87
C GLU A 29 20.98 -7.79 7.62
N HIS A 30 20.04 -8.41 8.35
CA HIS A 30 19.65 -9.79 8.08
C HIS A 30 19.06 -9.96 6.67
N PHE A 31 18.30 -8.96 6.19
CA PHE A 31 17.77 -8.98 4.84
C PHE A 31 18.89 -8.88 3.79
N LYS A 32 19.88 -8.03 4.02
CA LYS A 32 21.08 -7.90 3.18
C LYS A 32 21.89 -9.20 3.15
N GLU A 33 22.06 -9.86 4.29
CA GLU A 33 22.73 -11.16 4.38
C GLU A 33 22.01 -12.24 3.56
N LEU A 34 20.67 -12.25 3.59
CA LEU A 34 19.87 -13.15 2.77
C LEU A 34 20.08 -12.90 1.26
N ILE A 35 20.07 -11.64 0.83
CA ILE A 35 20.32 -11.25 -0.56
C ILE A 35 21.72 -11.71 -0.99
N ASP A 36 22.75 -11.39 -0.21
CA ASP A 36 24.13 -11.75 -0.52
C ASP A 36 24.31 -13.28 -0.57
N ALA A 37 23.65 -14.03 0.32
CA ALA A 37 23.67 -15.49 0.30
C ALA A 37 22.99 -16.08 -0.95
N ALA A 38 21.91 -15.47 -1.44
CA ALA A 38 21.23 -15.89 -2.68
C ALA A 38 22.12 -15.60 -3.90
N HIS A 39 22.67 -14.38 -3.98
CA HIS A 39 23.56 -13.98 -5.08
C HIS A 39 24.82 -14.85 -5.16
N ASN A 40 25.40 -15.25 -4.03
CA ASN A 40 26.54 -16.20 -3.97
C ASN A 40 26.22 -17.60 -4.52
N ARG A 41 24.95 -17.89 -4.82
CA ARG A 41 24.47 -19.15 -5.39
C ARG A 41 23.90 -18.95 -6.80
N ASP A 42 24.23 -17.83 -7.45
CA ASP A 42 23.69 -17.44 -8.77
C ASP A 42 22.15 -17.39 -8.79
N MET A 43 21.53 -17.06 -7.66
CA MET A 43 20.08 -16.86 -7.52
C MET A 43 19.73 -15.38 -7.48
N TYR A 44 18.49 -15.04 -7.85
CA TYR A 44 17.95 -13.68 -7.79
C TYR A 44 16.85 -13.57 -6.73
N VAL A 45 16.74 -12.40 -6.11
CA VAL A 45 15.72 -12.08 -5.11
C VAL A 45 14.70 -11.12 -5.70
N VAL A 46 13.47 -11.60 -5.88
CA VAL A 46 12.31 -10.80 -6.24
C VAL A 46 11.41 -10.64 -5.02
N MET A 47 10.92 -9.43 -4.77
CA MET A 47 10.12 -9.10 -3.58
C MET A 47 8.71 -8.65 -3.96
N ASP A 48 7.70 -9.03 -3.17
CA ASP A 48 6.36 -8.44 -3.28
C ASP A 48 6.40 -6.96 -2.89
N MET A 49 5.82 -6.11 -3.73
CA MET A 49 5.69 -4.67 -3.50
C MET A 49 4.20 -4.27 -3.59
N PRO A 50 3.43 -4.53 -2.52
CA PRO A 50 2.00 -4.17 -2.44
C PRO A 50 1.83 -2.66 -2.34
N VAL A 51 1.37 -2.07 -3.44
CA VAL A 51 1.27 -0.62 -3.61
C VAL A 51 -0.10 -0.17 -4.13
N SER A 52 -1.08 -1.08 -4.18
CA SER A 52 -2.48 -0.76 -4.47
C SER A 52 -3.22 -0.15 -3.28
N SER A 53 -2.91 -0.63 -2.09
CA SER A 53 -3.64 -0.36 -0.85
C SER A 53 -2.71 -0.52 0.34
N VAL A 54 -3.06 0.07 1.47
CA VAL A 54 -2.34 -0.07 2.74
C VAL A 54 -3.29 -0.56 3.83
N SER A 55 -2.76 -0.96 4.98
CA SER A 55 -3.59 -1.26 6.15
C SER A 55 -4.22 0.03 6.71
N THR A 56 -5.42 -0.05 7.29
CA THR A 56 -5.98 1.03 8.12
C THR A 56 -5.13 1.39 9.34
N GLN A 57 -4.11 0.58 9.68
CA GLN A 57 -3.10 0.90 10.69
C GLN A 57 -1.98 1.82 10.15
N HIS A 58 -1.90 2.04 8.83
CA HIS A 58 -0.92 2.91 8.21
C HIS A 58 -1.06 4.35 8.74
N PRO A 59 0.03 5.07 9.03
CA PRO A 59 -0.02 6.44 9.55
C PRO A 59 -0.92 7.37 8.74
N TRP A 60 -0.84 7.33 7.40
CA TRP A 60 -1.73 8.12 6.53
C TRP A 60 -3.22 7.91 6.83
N PHE A 61 -3.66 6.68 7.07
CA PHE A 61 -5.07 6.42 7.39
C PHE A 61 -5.41 6.87 8.81
N ARG A 62 -4.54 6.59 9.78
CA ARG A 62 -4.74 6.95 11.19
C ARG A 62 -4.74 8.46 11.43
N ASP A 63 -3.93 9.18 10.67
CA ASP A 63 -3.79 10.64 10.75
C ASP A 63 -4.89 11.35 9.94
N GLY A 64 -5.72 10.60 9.19
CA GLY A 64 -6.85 11.13 8.43
C GLY A 64 -6.45 11.84 7.13
N ASP A 65 -5.33 11.46 6.54
CA ASP A 65 -4.86 12.00 5.25
C ASP A 65 -5.68 11.44 4.10
N ALA A 66 -6.88 11.97 3.90
CA ALA A 66 -7.82 11.48 2.89
C ALA A 66 -7.29 11.62 1.45
N GLU A 67 -6.39 12.58 1.19
CA GLU A 67 -5.89 12.87 -0.16
C GLU A 67 -5.03 11.75 -0.76
N VAL A 68 -4.42 10.93 0.09
CA VAL A 68 -3.62 9.77 -0.37
C VAL A 68 -4.48 8.56 -0.72
N PHE A 69 -5.80 8.63 -0.55
CA PHE A 69 -6.73 7.53 -0.81
C PHE A 69 -7.73 7.89 -1.89
N ILE A 70 -8.28 6.87 -2.56
CA ILE A 70 -9.46 7.04 -3.40
C ILE A 70 -10.66 7.25 -2.50
N THR A 71 -11.30 8.41 -2.62
CA THR A 71 -12.41 8.82 -1.75
C THR A 71 -13.64 9.25 -2.54
N ALA A 72 -14.78 9.26 -1.85
CA ALA A 72 -16.03 9.82 -2.35
C ALA A 72 -16.71 10.62 -1.23
N SER A 73 -17.23 11.79 -1.57
CA SER A 73 -18.03 12.64 -0.69
C SER A 73 -19.53 12.47 -0.93
N GLU A 74 -20.34 12.87 0.05
CA GLU A 74 -21.80 12.84 -0.07
C GLU A 74 -22.27 13.58 -1.34
N GLY A 75 -23.17 12.95 -2.10
CA GLY A 75 -23.65 13.46 -3.39
C GLY A 75 -22.90 12.92 -4.62
N GLN A 76 -21.70 12.33 -4.45
CA GLN A 76 -21.04 11.60 -5.54
C GLN A 76 -21.63 10.18 -5.69
N ALA A 77 -21.74 9.69 -6.93
CA ALA A 77 -22.31 8.37 -7.22
C ALA A 77 -21.57 7.22 -6.51
N ALA A 78 -20.26 7.37 -6.29
CA ALA A 78 -19.41 6.40 -5.62
C ALA A 78 -19.72 6.24 -4.11
N PHE A 79 -20.27 7.28 -3.47
CA PHE A 79 -20.53 7.31 -2.02
C PHE A 79 -21.49 6.21 -1.54
N GLY A 80 -22.38 5.76 -2.42
CA GLY A 80 -23.36 4.70 -2.14
C GLY A 80 -22.89 3.28 -2.50
N GLN A 81 -21.69 3.12 -3.06
CA GLN A 81 -21.18 1.82 -3.51
C GLN A 81 -20.76 0.94 -2.33
N PRO A 82 -20.93 -0.40 -2.42
CA PRO A 82 -20.72 -1.32 -1.29
C PRO A 82 -19.27 -1.46 -0.83
N ASN A 83 -18.31 -1.10 -1.69
CA ASN A 83 -16.87 -1.10 -1.42
C ASN A 83 -16.34 0.25 -0.91
N TYR A 84 -17.22 1.24 -0.67
CA TYR A 84 -16.87 2.52 -0.05
C TYR A 84 -17.25 2.52 1.43
N TYR A 85 -16.26 2.73 2.29
CA TYR A 85 -16.36 2.62 3.74
C TYR A 85 -16.15 3.98 4.42
N GLN A 86 -16.77 4.18 5.57
CA GLN A 86 -16.69 5.43 6.32
C GLN A 86 -15.33 5.59 7.01
N PHE A 87 -14.72 6.78 6.91
CA PHE A 87 -13.63 7.15 7.81
C PHE A 87 -14.15 7.26 9.25
N LEU A 88 -13.36 6.84 10.24
CA LEU A 88 -13.76 6.96 11.65
C LEU A 88 -13.81 8.42 12.13
N SER A 89 -13.02 9.30 11.50
CA SER A 89 -12.89 10.72 11.84
C SER A 89 -13.87 11.62 11.08
N ASP A 90 -14.50 11.13 10.00
CA ASP A 90 -15.34 11.94 9.11
C ASP A 90 -16.50 11.10 8.55
N ASN A 91 -17.72 11.56 8.77
CA ASN A 91 -18.95 10.93 8.28
C ASN A 91 -19.39 11.41 6.88
N THR A 92 -18.73 12.42 6.32
CA THR A 92 -19.08 13.03 5.02
C THR A 92 -18.24 12.50 3.86
N THR A 93 -17.15 11.80 4.16
CA THR A 93 -16.23 11.21 3.18
C THR A 93 -16.06 9.71 3.43
N LYS A 94 -16.13 8.93 2.36
CA LYS A 94 -15.83 7.49 2.37
C LYS A 94 -14.59 7.20 1.53
N TYR A 95 -13.92 6.09 1.82
CA TYR A 95 -12.79 5.59 1.04
C TYR A 95 -13.14 4.27 0.35
N LEU A 96 -12.54 4.05 -0.81
CA LEU A 96 -12.57 2.76 -1.49
C LEU A 96 -11.69 1.75 -0.73
N GLY A 97 -12.26 0.61 -0.35
CA GLY A 97 -11.53 -0.50 0.28
C GLY A 97 -11.39 -1.72 -0.65
N TYR A 98 -10.21 -2.34 -0.68
CA TYR A 98 -9.95 -3.56 -1.44
C TYR A 98 -8.77 -4.36 -0.84
N PRO A 99 -8.89 -5.68 -0.59
CA PRO A 99 -10.09 -6.51 -0.82
C PRO A 99 -11.17 -6.30 0.24
N THR A 100 -10.86 -5.58 1.33
CA THR A 100 -11.80 -5.31 2.43
C THR A 100 -11.67 -3.87 2.91
N ALA A 101 -12.56 -3.46 3.83
CA ALA A 101 -12.48 -2.17 4.53
C ALA A 101 -11.15 -1.97 5.29
N ALA A 102 -10.43 -3.04 5.63
CA ALA A 102 -9.13 -2.95 6.30
C ALA A 102 -8.01 -2.45 5.38
N ASN A 103 -8.29 -2.32 4.07
CA ASN A 103 -7.31 -2.03 3.05
C ASN A 103 -7.76 -0.85 2.16
N PRO A 104 -7.66 0.41 2.63
CA PRO A 104 -7.90 1.58 1.80
C PRO A 104 -7.02 1.61 0.54
N VAL A 105 -7.64 1.83 -0.61
CA VAL A 105 -6.98 1.94 -1.92
C VAL A 105 -6.28 3.28 -2.04
N LEU A 106 -5.02 3.25 -2.47
CA LEU A 106 -4.18 4.43 -2.63
C LEU A 106 -4.57 5.22 -3.88
N ASN A 107 -4.54 6.55 -3.76
CA ASN A 107 -4.67 7.46 -4.88
C ASN A 107 -3.31 7.67 -5.55
N TRP A 108 -3.07 6.96 -6.65
CA TRP A 108 -1.82 7.05 -7.40
C TRP A 108 -1.64 8.35 -8.17
N SER A 109 -2.65 9.22 -8.27
CA SER A 109 -2.47 10.59 -8.78
C SER A 109 -1.81 11.51 -7.74
N ASN A 110 -1.75 11.09 -6.47
CA ASN A 110 -1.14 11.86 -5.40
C ASN A 110 0.39 11.73 -5.41
N GLU A 111 1.10 12.85 -5.52
CA GLU A 111 2.58 12.88 -5.58
C GLU A 111 3.26 12.33 -4.31
N LYS A 112 2.63 12.44 -3.13
CA LYS A 112 3.14 11.85 -1.89
C LYS A 112 3.13 10.31 -1.96
N VAL A 113 2.08 9.74 -2.55
CA VAL A 113 1.99 8.28 -2.79
C VAL A 113 3.09 7.86 -3.76
N LYS A 114 3.18 8.49 -4.94
CA LYS A 114 4.18 8.17 -5.96
C LYS A 114 5.61 8.24 -5.41
N SER A 115 5.96 9.36 -4.77
CA SER A 115 7.30 9.60 -4.23
C SER A 115 7.68 8.59 -3.15
N THR A 116 6.77 8.29 -2.21
CA THR A 116 7.02 7.31 -1.14
C THR A 116 7.28 5.91 -1.72
N VAL A 117 6.46 5.48 -2.68
CA VAL A 117 6.64 4.17 -3.33
C VAL A 117 7.92 4.14 -4.16
N HIS A 118 8.24 5.21 -4.89
CA HIS A 118 9.49 5.32 -5.64
C HIS A 118 10.71 5.25 -4.73
N ASP A 119 10.67 5.88 -3.56
CA ASP A 119 11.76 5.85 -2.61
C ASP A 119 11.92 4.47 -1.97
N ALA A 120 10.82 3.75 -1.70
CA ALA A 120 10.86 2.35 -1.28
C ALA A 120 11.50 1.45 -2.35
N ILE A 121 11.05 1.55 -3.60
CA ILE A 121 11.63 0.81 -4.73
C ILE A 121 13.13 1.08 -4.85
N LYS A 122 13.54 2.35 -4.88
CA LYS A 122 14.95 2.73 -4.95
C LYS A 122 15.76 2.15 -3.80
N LYS A 123 15.25 2.26 -2.57
CA LYS A 123 15.92 1.71 -1.38
C LYS A 123 16.18 0.22 -1.53
N PHE A 124 15.17 -0.57 -1.90
CA PHE A 124 15.31 -2.02 -1.98
C PHE A 124 16.17 -2.48 -3.16
N LEU A 125 16.13 -1.76 -4.30
CA LEU A 125 17.08 -1.98 -5.39
C LEU A 125 18.53 -1.71 -4.93
N LEU A 126 18.77 -0.63 -4.17
CA LEU A 126 20.10 -0.32 -3.61
C LEU A 126 20.57 -1.34 -2.57
N LEU A 127 19.65 -2.02 -1.87
CA LEU A 127 19.97 -3.14 -0.98
C LEU A 127 20.34 -4.43 -1.74
N GLY A 128 20.02 -4.52 -3.03
CA GLY A 128 20.34 -5.66 -3.90
C GLY A 128 19.13 -6.52 -4.28
N VAL A 129 17.90 -6.07 -4.07
CA VAL A 129 16.72 -6.73 -4.65
C VAL A 129 16.76 -6.62 -6.17
N ASP A 130 16.48 -7.71 -6.87
CA ASP A 130 16.63 -7.82 -8.34
C ASP A 130 15.35 -7.47 -9.10
N GLY A 131 14.21 -7.44 -8.41
CA GLY A 131 12.93 -7.07 -9.02
C GLY A 131 11.78 -7.09 -8.03
N PHE A 132 10.61 -6.66 -8.51
CA PHE A 132 9.39 -6.61 -7.71
C PHE A 132 8.24 -7.32 -8.39
N HIS A 133 7.45 -8.03 -7.59
CA HIS A 133 6.13 -8.47 -7.97
C HIS A 133 5.12 -7.42 -7.50
N ILE A 134 4.37 -6.86 -8.45
CA ILE A 134 3.33 -5.85 -8.19
C ILE A 134 1.99 -6.55 -8.30
N ASP A 135 1.36 -6.79 -7.15
CA ASP A 135 0.02 -7.36 -7.09
C ASP A 135 -1.06 -6.28 -7.18
N HIS A 136 -2.28 -6.68 -7.54
CA HIS A 136 -3.47 -5.82 -7.64
C HIS A 136 -3.25 -4.58 -8.50
N VAL A 137 -2.52 -4.71 -9.61
CA VAL A 137 -2.25 -3.63 -10.58
C VAL A 137 -3.54 -2.93 -11.04
N SER A 138 -4.66 -3.67 -11.13
CA SER A 138 -5.97 -3.11 -11.49
C SER A 138 -6.48 -2.03 -10.53
N GLN A 139 -5.98 -1.99 -9.30
CA GLN A 139 -6.35 -1.00 -8.28
C GLN A 139 -5.42 0.23 -8.29
N LEU A 140 -4.32 0.21 -9.05
CA LEU A 140 -3.42 1.37 -9.17
C LEU A 140 -4.04 2.49 -10.03
N ALA A 141 -4.89 2.10 -10.97
CA ALA A 141 -5.50 3.01 -11.94
C ALA A 141 -7.02 2.89 -11.81
N VAL A 142 -7.58 3.43 -10.73
CA VAL A 142 -9.02 3.55 -10.55
C VAL A 142 -9.45 5.00 -10.49
N ASP A 143 -10.59 5.31 -11.12
CA ASP A 143 -11.23 6.61 -11.05
C ASP A 143 -11.90 6.83 -9.67
N GLU A 144 -12.51 8.00 -9.49
CA GLU A 144 -13.28 8.35 -8.30
C GLU A 144 -14.45 7.39 -8.00
N ARG A 145 -14.83 6.51 -8.95
CA ARG A 145 -15.89 5.50 -8.84
C ARG A 145 -15.35 4.11 -8.56
N GLY A 146 -14.03 3.95 -8.39
CA GLY A 146 -13.37 2.67 -8.21
C GLY A 146 -13.40 1.80 -9.46
N GLN A 147 -13.63 2.39 -10.64
CA GLN A 147 -13.58 1.72 -11.93
C GLN A 147 -12.22 1.97 -12.59
N PRO A 148 -11.76 1.11 -13.53
CA PRO A 148 -10.53 1.35 -14.26
C PRO A 148 -10.49 2.77 -14.84
N ASP A 149 -9.44 3.52 -14.52
CA ASP A 149 -9.22 4.87 -15.05
C ASP A 149 -8.78 4.77 -16.52
N VAL A 150 -9.71 5.10 -17.42
CA VAL A 150 -9.48 5.10 -18.87
C VAL A 150 -8.87 6.42 -19.38
N GLY A 151 -8.60 7.38 -18.48
CA GLY A 151 -8.15 8.73 -18.75
C GLY A 151 -6.65 8.91 -19.00
N GLY A 152 -5.92 7.87 -19.42
CA GLY A 152 -4.51 7.95 -19.77
C GLY A 152 -3.58 7.90 -18.56
N PHE A 153 -3.32 6.69 -18.07
CA PHE A 153 -2.36 6.42 -16.99
C PHE A 153 -0.92 6.50 -17.53
N SER A 154 -0.08 7.41 -17.01
CA SER A 154 1.37 7.39 -17.26
C SER A 154 2.07 6.76 -16.05
N LEU A 155 2.67 5.59 -16.25
CA LEU A 155 3.52 4.89 -15.28
C LEU A 155 4.98 5.38 -15.30
N ILE A 156 5.24 6.48 -16.00
CA ILE A 156 6.55 7.08 -16.24
C ILE A 156 6.49 8.59 -16.07
#